data_AF-A0AAD6ZZ40-F1
#
_entry.id   AF-A0AAD6ZZ40-F1
#
_cell.length_a   1.000
_cell.length_b   1.000
_cell.length_c   1.000
_cell.angle_alpha   90.00
_cell.angle_beta   90.00
_cell.angle_gamma   90.00
#
_symmetry.space_group_name_H-M   'P 1'
#
loop_
_entity.id
_entity.type
_entity.pdbx_description
1 polymer ?
#
loop_
_entity_poly.entity_id
_entity_poly.type
_entity_poly.pdbx_seq_one_letter_code
_entity_poly.pdbx_strand_id
1 'polypeptide(L)'
;MFPKILAFGIGALALVQGALVIALGRYIITNPEMGTLVSFHKGDPILLSRAPVPPPLEYMITNADTSVYANENTLLTGDDADTFSIEDAGFDHFVIRVPGTDRVWTAGQIDDATVHLNPDQGENSQRWTLMPLNN
;
A
#
# COMPACT_ATOMS: atom_id res chain seq x y z
N MET A 1 37.58 -10.94 -40.54
CA MET A 1 36.38 -11.74 -40.84
C MET A 1 35.85 -12.27 -39.51
N PHE A 2 34.80 -11.65 -38.96
CA PHE A 2 33.99 -12.14 -37.82
C PHE A 2 32.64 -12.64 -38.39
N PRO A 3 31.78 -13.43 -37.68
CA PRO A 3 31.89 -13.95 -36.31
C PRO A 3 31.49 -15.45 -36.15
N LYS A 4 31.73 -16.03 -34.97
CA LYS A 4 30.77 -16.96 -34.33
C LYS A 4 30.69 -16.61 -32.85
N ILE A 5 29.58 -15.97 -32.49
CA ILE A 5 29.18 -15.67 -31.11
C ILE A 5 28.73 -16.99 -30.50
N LEU A 6 29.42 -17.45 -29.45
CA LEU A 6 28.92 -18.52 -28.60
C LEU A 6 27.81 -17.91 -27.74
N ALA A 7 26.57 -18.25 -28.05
CA ALA A 7 25.41 -17.90 -27.25
C ALA A 7 25.51 -18.61 -25.89
N PHE A 8 25.96 -17.90 -24.86
CA PHE A 8 25.68 -18.30 -23.50
C PHE A 8 24.24 -17.92 -23.21
N GLY A 9 23.41 -18.95 -23.02
CA GLY A 9 22.06 -18.81 -22.54
C GLY A 9 22.08 -18.11 -21.19
N ILE A 10 21.80 -16.81 -21.19
CA ILE A 10 21.25 -16.16 -20.03
C ILE A 10 19.79 -16.59 -20.07
N GLY A 11 19.50 -17.67 -19.34
CA GLY A 11 18.13 -18.03 -19.03
C GLY A 11 17.44 -16.75 -18.56
N ALA A 12 16.29 -16.46 -19.16
CA ALA A 12 15.39 -15.46 -18.62
C ALA A 12 15.18 -15.85 -17.16
N LEU A 13 15.87 -15.15 -16.26
CA LEU A 13 15.51 -15.12 -14.87
C LEU A 13 14.21 -14.33 -14.88
N ALA A 14 13.11 -15.03 -15.14
CA ALA A 14 11.83 -14.59 -14.66
C ALA A 14 12.02 -14.57 -13.14
N LEU A 15 12.40 -13.41 -12.62
CA LEU A 15 12.17 -13.06 -11.23
C LEU A 15 10.67 -13.26 -11.07
N VAL A 16 10.30 -14.41 -10.52
CA VAL A 16 9.02 -14.55 -9.85
C VAL A 16 9.15 -13.58 -8.67
N GLN A 17 8.90 -12.29 -8.92
CA GLN A 17 8.53 -11.35 -7.88
C GLN A 17 7.29 -12.00 -7.27
N GLY A 18 7.49 -12.70 -6.15
CA GLY A 18 6.40 -13.30 -5.41
C GLY A 18 5.45 -12.17 -5.08
N ALA A 19 4.28 -12.17 -5.72
CA ALA A 19 3.23 -11.25 -5.35
C ALA A 19 2.95 -11.49 -3.87
N LEU A 20 3.29 -10.51 -3.04
CA LEU A 20 2.96 -10.54 -1.62
C LEU A 20 1.43 -10.54 -1.53
N VAL A 21 0.87 -11.64 -1.03
CA VAL A 21 -0.56 -11.75 -0.78
C VAL A 21 -0.79 -11.44 0.70
N ILE A 22 -1.35 -10.28 0.98
CA ILE A 22 -1.82 -9.93 2.31
C ILE A 22 -3.15 -10.65 2.52
N ALA A 23 -3.28 -11.34 3.65
CA ALA A 23 -4.52 -12.02 3.99
C ALA A 23 -5.66 -10.99 4.10
N LEU A 24 -6.86 -11.39 3.69
CA LEU A 24 -8.05 -10.55 3.89
C LEU A 24 -8.45 -10.61 5.37
N GLY A 25 -8.92 -9.51 5.93
CA GLY A 25 -9.30 -9.47 7.33
C GLY A 25 -9.20 -8.09 7.96
N ARG A 26 -9.27 -8.07 9.30
CA ARG A 26 -9.20 -6.84 10.09
C ARG A 26 -7.76 -6.56 10.47
N TYR A 27 -7.31 -5.33 10.28
CA TYR A 27 -5.95 -4.89 10.55
C TYR A 27 -5.93 -3.59 11.33
N ILE A 28 -4.91 -3.40 12.15
CA ILE A 28 -4.49 -2.07 12.56
C ILE A 28 -3.41 -1.61 11.57
N ILE A 29 -3.59 -0.41 11.00
CA ILE A 29 -2.55 0.28 10.24
C ILE A 29 -1.81 1.24 11.16
N THR A 30 -0.47 1.18 11.16
CA THR A 30 0.37 2.17 11.86
C THR A 30 1.44 2.73 10.96
N ASN A 31 1.81 3.98 11.23
CA ASN A 31 3.03 4.61 10.74
C ASN A 31 3.77 5.21 11.94
N PRO A 32 5.11 5.06 12.05
CA PRO A 32 5.88 5.57 13.18
C PRO A 32 5.88 7.10 13.30
N GLU A 33 5.69 7.84 12.21
CA GLU A 33 5.73 9.30 12.17
C GLU A 33 4.38 9.96 12.52
N MET A 34 3.26 9.25 12.34
CA MET A 34 1.95 9.75 12.74
C MET A 34 1.74 9.60 14.26
N GLY A 35 1.24 10.65 14.90
CA GLY A 35 0.68 10.58 16.25
C GLY A 35 -0.64 9.80 16.30
N THR A 36 -1.37 9.90 17.42
CA THR A 36 -2.57 9.10 17.74
C THR A 36 -3.85 9.56 17.03
N LEU A 37 -3.87 10.74 16.42
CA LEU A 37 -5.06 11.28 15.76
C LEU A 37 -4.83 11.23 14.26
N VAL A 38 -5.75 10.59 13.54
CA VAL A 38 -5.82 10.63 12.07
C VAL A 38 -7.30 10.61 11.67
N SER A 39 -7.65 11.12 10.49
CA SER A 39 -8.90 10.81 9.76
C SER A 39 -9.18 9.30 9.59
N PHE A 40 -8.17 8.48 9.94
CA PHE A 40 -8.15 7.04 10.16
C PHE A 40 -7.51 6.77 11.53
N HIS A 41 -8.19 6.97 12.68
CA HIS A 41 -7.47 7.05 13.96
C HIS A 41 -6.43 5.93 14.05
N LYS A 42 -5.16 6.31 14.22
CA LYS A 42 -4.06 5.36 14.26
C LYS A 42 -4.37 4.33 15.35
N GLY A 43 -4.51 3.06 14.99
CA GLY A 43 -4.97 2.03 15.93
C GLY A 43 -6.36 1.48 15.64
N ASP A 44 -7.18 2.17 14.84
CA ASP A 44 -8.52 1.71 14.50
C ASP A 44 -8.47 0.51 13.55
N PRO A 45 -9.30 -0.52 13.79
CA PRO A 45 -9.45 -1.63 12.87
C PRO A 45 -9.95 -1.15 11.50
N ILE A 46 -9.17 -1.43 10.46
CA ILE A 46 -9.64 -1.40 9.07
C ILE A 46 -9.98 -2.81 8.60
N LEU A 47 -10.75 -2.93 7.53
CA LEU A 47 -11.00 -4.19 6.84
C LEU A 47 -10.39 -4.14 5.44
N LEU A 48 -9.53 -5.12 5.15
CA LEU A 48 -8.98 -5.38 3.81
C LEU A 48 -9.83 -6.41 3.10
N SER A 49 -10.31 -6.06 1.91
CA SER A 49 -11.06 -6.95 1.04
C SER A 49 -10.48 -6.93 -0.38
N ARG A 50 -10.70 -8.01 -1.14
CA ARG A 50 -10.13 -8.12 -2.49
C ARG A 50 -10.91 -7.24 -3.46
N ALA A 51 -10.21 -6.45 -4.26
CA ALA A 51 -10.84 -5.70 -5.34
C ALA A 51 -11.51 -6.66 -6.36
N PRO A 52 -12.65 -6.29 -6.95
CA PRO A 52 -13.35 -7.12 -7.94
C PRO A 52 -12.65 -7.24 -9.31
N VAL A 53 -11.47 -6.65 -9.49
CA VAL A 53 -10.77 -6.51 -10.79
C VAL A 53 -9.55 -7.46 -10.87
N PRO A 54 -9.26 -8.10 -12.03
CA PRO A 54 -8.08 -8.97 -12.22
C PRO A 54 -6.78 -8.13 -12.30
N PRO A 55 -5.59 -8.74 -12.12
CA PRO A 55 -4.40 -8.11 -11.53
C PRO A 55 -3.95 -6.76 -12.13
N PRO A 56 -3.30 -5.88 -11.34
CA PRO A 56 -2.52 -6.17 -10.12
C PRO A 56 -3.32 -6.48 -8.85
N LEU A 57 -2.65 -7.02 -7.83
CA LEU A 57 -3.27 -7.44 -6.56
C LEU A 57 -3.68 -6.19 -5.77
N GLU A 58 -4.93 -5.78 -5.94
CA GLU A 58 -5.49 -4.58 -5.34
C GLU A 58 -6.48 -4.91 -4.22
N TYR A 59 -6.54 -4.01 -3.24
CA TYR A 59 -7.35 -4.14 -2.04
C TYR A 59 -8.29 -2.95 -1.91
N MET A 60 -9.54 -3.23 -1.53
CA MET A 60 -10.44 -2.21 -1.02
C MET A 60 -10.22 -2.11 0.50
N ILE A 61 -9.97 -0.90 0.98
CA ILE A 61 -9.72 -0.59 2.39
C ILE A 61 -10.97 0.12 2.94
N THR A 62 -11.44 -0.31 4.11
CA THR A 62 -12.58 0.32 4.79
C THR A 62 -12.25 0.59 6.26
N ASN A 63 -12.75 1.69 6.82
CA ASN A 63 -12.66 2.06 8.24
C ASN A 63 -14.08 2.14 8.83
N ALA A 64 -14.38 1.35 9.87
CA ALA A 64 -15.69 1.32 10.53
C ALA A 64 -16.90 1.33 9.56
N ASP A 65 -16.83 0.49 8.52
CA ASP A 65 -17.83 0.33 7.44
C ASP A 65 -17.90 1.47 6.40
N THR A 66 -17.02 2.47 6.47
CA THR A 66 -16.84 3.49 5.44
C THR A 66 -15.66 3.17 4.53
N SER A 67 -15.78 3.45 3.24
CA SER A 67 -14.72 3.20 2.26
C SER A 67 -13.65 4.27 2.30
N VAL A 68 -12.41 3.86 2.03
CA VAL A 68 -11.28 4.77 1.84
C VAL A 68 -11.13 5.08 0.36
N TYR A 69 -10.98 6.36 0.02
CA TYR A 69 -10.74 6.79 -1.35
C TYR A 69 -9.72 7.93 -1.41
N ALA A 70 -9.06 8.02 -2.56
CA ALA A 70 -8.09 9.06 -2.85
C ALA A 70 -8.82 10.30 -3.41
N ASN A 71 -8.59 11.46 -2.80
CA ASN A 71 -9.07 12.74 -3.32
C ASN A 71 -7.89 13.70 -3.52
N GLU A 72 -7.52 13.90 -4.78
CA GLU A 72 -6.37 14.72 -5.18
C GLU A 72 -5.10 14.33 -4.41
N ASN A 73 -4.81 15.03 -3.32
CA ASN A 73 -3.59 14.91 -2.52
C ASN A 73 -3.83 14.34 -1.11
N THR A 74 -5.06 13.95 -0.76
CA THR A 74 -5.40 13.42 0.56
C THR A 74 -6.22 12.15 0.48
N LEU A 75 -6.25 11.38 1.56
CA LEU A 75 -7.20 10.29 1.74
C LEU A 75 -8.41 10.76 2.52
N LEU A 76 -9.58 10.33 2.07
CA LEU A 76 -10.87 10.58 2.71
C LEU A 76 -11.60 9.27 2.98
N THR A 77 -12.56 9.33 3.91
CA THR A 77 -13.54 8.27 4.18
C THR A 77 -14.90 8.67 3.67
N GLY A 78 -15.60 7.79 2.96
CA GLY A 78 -16.95 8.07 2.46
C GLY A 78 -17.58 6.88 1.77
N ASP A 79 -18.60 7.16 0.96
CA ASP A 79 -19.34 6.14 0.20
C ASP A 79 -18.60 5.72 -1.08
N ASP A 80 -17.66 6.55 -1.55
CA ASP A 80 -16.78 6.24 -2.68
C ASP A 80 -15.71 5.22 -2.25
N ALA A 81 -15.45 4.23 -3.10
CA ALA A 81 -14.50 3.16 -2.83
C ALA A 81 -13.43 3.09 -3.91
N ASP A 82 -12.19 3.37 -3.53
CA ASP A 82 -11.03 3.11 -4.39
C ASP A 82 -10.35 1.79 -4.01
N THR A 83 -9.53 1.33 -4.95
CA THR A 83 -8.64 0.19 -4.75
C THR A 83 -7.21 0.68 -4.57
N PHE A 84 -6.41 -0.06 -3.80
CA PHE A 84 -5.02 0.27 -3.51
C PHE A 84 -4.11 -0.93 -3.76
N SER A 85 -2.92 -0.73 -4.31
CA SER A 85 -1.88 -1.76 -4.27
C SER A 85 -1.14 -1.66 -2.93
N ILE A 86 -0.82 -2.81 -2.36
CA ILE A 86 0.00 -2.89 -1.15
C ILE A 86 1.26 -3.69 -1.49
N GLU A 87 2.39 -3.03 -1.37
CA GLU A 87 3.69 -3.50 -1.84
C GLU A 87 4.63 -3.73 -0.64
N ASP A 88 5.42 -4.81 -0.67
CA ASP A 88 6.44 -5.07 0.35
C ASP A 88 7.53 -3.99 0.30
N ALA A 89 7.78 -3.35 1.43
CA ALA A 89 8.83 -2.34 1.58
C ALA A 89 10.02 -2.85 2.41
N GLY A 90 10.00 -4.13 2.81
CA GLY A 90 10.99 -4.77 3.68
C GLY A 90 10.84 -4.40 5.14
N PHE A 91 11.50 -5.16 6.02
CA PHE A 91 11.50 -4.94 7.48
C PHE A 91 10.09 -4.84 8.08
N ASP A 92 9.17 -5.71 7.66
CA ASP A 92 7.77 -5.75 8.11
C ASP A 92 6.96 -4.46 7.80
N HIS A 93 7.43 -3.69 6.81
CA HIS A 93 6.74 -2.51 6.31
C HIS A 93 6.17 -2.72 4.90
N PHE A 94 5.13 -1.96 4.61
CA PHE A 94 4.43 -1.92 3.34
C PHE A 94 4.32 -0.48 2.83
N VAL A 95 4.26 -0.34 1.52
CA VAL A 95 3.85 0.89 0.83
C VAL A 95 2.44 0.68 0.28
N ILE A 96 1.56 1.65 0.49
CA ILE A 96 0.18 1.63 -0.02
C ILE A 96 0.08 2.66 -1.14
N ARG A 97 -0.19 2.21 -2.37
CA ARG A 97 -0.14 3.02 -3.59
C ARG A 97 -1.50 3.14 -4.24
N VAL A 98 -1.77 4.31 -4.82
CA VAL A 98 -2.95 4.56 -5.66
C VAL A 98 -2.68 4.00 -7.06
N PRO A 99 -3.47 3.03 -7.56
CA PRO A 99 -3.24 2.37 -8.84
C PRO A 99 -3.18 3.35 -10.01
N GLY A 100 -2.26 3.10 -10.95
CA GLY A 100 -2.06 3.96 -12.12
C GLY A 100 -1.38 5.30 -11.83
N THR A 101 -0.91 5.54 -10.60
CA THR A 101 -0.19 6.75 -10.22
C THR A 101 1.15 6.43 -9.56
N ASP A 102 2.02 7.43 -9.41
CA ASP A 102 3.25 7.36 -8.61
C ASP A 102 3.01 7.69 -7.12
N ARG A 103 1.75 7.93 -6.73
CA ARG A 103 1.39 8.43 -5.41
C ARG A 103 1.16 7.31 -4.40
N VAL A 104 1.68 7.53 -3.20
CA VAL A 104 1.61 6.60 -2.07
C VAL A 104 1.12 7.31 -0.81
N TRP A 105 0.54 6.53 0.09
CA TRP A 105 0.13 6.99 1.40
C TRP A 105 1.33 7.52 2.16
N THR A 106 1.27 8.78 2.54
CA THR A 106 2.32 9.49 3.28
C THR A 106 1.74 10.05 4.56
N ALA A 107 2.34 9.69 5.68
CA ALA A 107 2.03 10.25 6.98
C ALA A 107 2.20 11.78 6.98
N GLY A 108 1.18 12.50 7.45
CA GLY A 108 1.34 13.86 7.90
C GLY A 108 2.25 13.95 9.12
N GLN A 109 2.71 15.17 9.42
CA GLN A 109 3.43 15.45 10.67
C GLN A 109 2.54 15.16 11.89
N ILE A 110 3.12 15.03 13.09
CA ILE A 110 2.38 14.69 14.32
C ILE A 110 1.17 15.61 14.57
N ASP A 111 1.27 16.89 14.17
CA ASP A 111 0.21 17.90 14.33
C ASP A 111 -0.81 17.89 13.18
N ASP A 112 -0.49 17.20 12.08
CA ASP A 112 -1.34 17.01 10.91
C ASP A 112 -1.75 15.55 10.83
N ALA A 113 -2.86 15.28 11.52
CA ALA A 113 -3.58 14.02 11.61
C ALA A 113 -4.18 13.54 10.27
N THR A 114 -3.43 13.63 9.19
CA THR A 114 -3.90 13.40 7.82
C THR A 114 -2.94 12.48 7.09
N VAL A 115 -3.48 11.61 6.25
CA VAL A 115 -2.68 10.88 5.28
C VAL A 115 -2.73 11.62 3.96
N HIS A 116 -1.56 12.02 3.48
CA HIS A 116 -1.36 12.68 2.20
C HIS A 116 -1.01 11.65 1.12
N LEU A 117 -1.19 12.05 -0.13
CA LEU A 117 -0.80 11.29 -1.31
C LEU A 117 0.34 12.03 -2.00
N ASN A 118 1.56 11.56 -1.75
CA ASN A 118 2.78 12.12 -2.33
C ASN A 118 3.45 11.11 -3.25
N PRO A 119 4.29 11.55 -4.21
CA PRO A 119 5.13 10.65 -4.98
C PRO A 119 5.96 9.74 -4.07
N ASP A 120 6.14 8.49 -4.46
CA ASP A 120 6.99 7.54 -3.74
C ASP A 120 8.45 8.03 -3.74
N GLN A 121 9.00 8.26 -2.54
CA GLN A 121 10.38 8.68 -2.29
C GLN A 121 11.12 7.68 -1.39
N GLY A 122 10.49 6.56 -1.01
CA GLY A 122 11.07 5.55 -0.13
C GLY A 122 11.27 6.00 1.33
N GLU A 123 10.58 7.08 1.74
CA GLU A 123 10.68 7.71 3.06
C GLU A 123 10.01 6.88 4.16
N ASN A 124 10.40 7.11 5.42
CA ASN A 124 9.77 6.46 6.57
C ASN A 124 8.31 6.91 6.76
N SER A 125 8.00 8.14 6.40
CA SER A 125 6.63 8.69 6.29
C SER A 125 5.72 7.86 5.37
N GLN A 126 6.30 7.06 4.47
CA GLN A 126 5.59 6.24 3.47
C GLN A 126 5.57 4.74 3.83
N ARG A 127 6.16 4.36 4.97
CA ARG A 127 6.28 2.98 5.44
C ARG A 127 5.23 2.67 6.50
N TRP A 128 4.33 1.75 6.17
CA TRP A 128 3.19 1.38 6.99
C TRP A 128 3.36 -0.03 7.54
N THR A 129 2.87 -0.29 8.74
CA THR A 129 2.81 -1.64 9.31
C THR A 129 1.35 -2.06 9.41
N LEU A 130 1.06 -3.28 8.95
CA LEU A 130 -0.25 -3.91 9.03
C LEU A 130 -0.23 -4.97 10.11
N MET A 131 -0.89 -4.73 11.23
CA MET A 131 -1.01 -5.69 12.33
C MET A 131 -2.35 -6.40 12.25
N PRO A 132 -2.39 -7.71 11.93
CA PRO A 132 -3.65 -8.44 11.88
C PRO A 132 -4.31 -8.49 13.25
N LEU A 133 -5.60 -8.19 13.30
CA LEU A 133 -6.43 -8.45 14.45
C LEU A 133 -6.95 -9.87 14.35
N ASN A 134 -6.34 -10.77 15.11
CA ASN A 134 -6.87 -12.11 15.29
C ASN A 134 -8.20 -11.98 16.04
N ASN A 135 -9.32 -12.23 15.36
CA ASN A 135 -10.59 -12.49 16.02
C ASN A 135 -10.52 -13.81 16.79
#